data_AF-A0A5C8M066-F1
#
_entry.id   AF-A0A5C8M066-F1
#
_cell.length_a   1.000
_cell.length_b   1.000
_cell.length_c   1.000
_cell.angle_alpha   90.00
_cell.angle_beta   90.00
_cell.angle_gamma   90.00
#
_symmetry.space_group_name_H-M   'P 1'
#
loop_
_entity.id
_entity.type
_entity.pdbx_description
1 polymer ?
#
loop_
_entity_poly.entity_id
_entity_poly.type
_entity_poly.pdbx_seq_one_letter_code
_entity_poly.pdbx_strand_id
1 'polypeptide(L)'
;MSADNPLYQRHLSSAREATEQQSQDLLEHPSYKLAFADNDFLMQDELRHVRLQLEYLKPQLILEQHQINATVVVFGSARFVSRQQAEQMIAVAQTKLTQQPDAVALQQQLREAQRQLKNSVYYEAAAEFSRLVTQHSKDCPDSSLMIISGGGPGVMEAANKGAYQAGGQSIGLNIVLPHEQKPNPYITSEFCFRFHYFAIRKMHFLQRARALVAFPGGFGTLDELFETLTLLQTGKANTVPVILYDKSFWNRLINFDMLVEEGLVKAEDLELIQFVDTPEQAWQAICDCYQLGQSL
;
A
#
# COMPACT_ATOMS: atom_id res chain seq x y z
N MET A 1 -34.20 -2.93 11.94
CA MET A 1 -34.86 -3.89 12.85
C MET A 1 -34.12 -3.80 14.18
N SER A 2 -34.80 -3.52 15.30
CA SER A 2 -34.09 -3.24 16.55
C SER A 2 -33.35 -4.48 17.04
N ALA A 3 -32.11 -4.30 17.49
CA ALA A 3 -31.24 -5.35 18.01
C ALA A 3 -31.78 -6.01 19.30
N ASP A 4 -32.90 -5.51 19.83
CA ASP A 4 -33.47 -5.91 21.12
C ASP A 4 -34.66 -6.88 21.01
N ASN A 5 -34.99 -7.40 19.82
CA ASN A 5 -36.00 -8.45 19.74
C ASN A 5 -35.42 -9.78 20.26
N PRO A 6 -36.03 -10.40 21.30
CA PRO A 6 -35.53 -11.64 21.90
C PRO A 6 -35.45 -12.82 20.92
N LEU A 7 -36.17 -12.79 19.81
CA LEU A 7 -36.08 -13.81 18.74
C LEU A 7 -34.78 -13.72 17.92
N TYR A 8 -34.10 -12.57 17.93
CA TYR A 8 -32.85 -12.34 17.18
C TYR A 8 -31.62 -12.28 18.09
N GLN A 9 -31.79 -12.56 19.38
CA GLN A 9 -30.67 -12.67 20.32
C GLN A 9 -29.88 -13.95 20.07
N ARG A 10 -28.57 -13.88 20.26
CA ARG A 10 -27.70 -15.06 20.12
C ARG A 10 -28.03 -16.07 21.22
N HIS A 11 -28.20 -17.34 20.84
CA HIS A 11 -28.49 -18.43 21.77
C HIS A 11 -27.30 -18.85 22.64
N LEU A 12 -26.07 -18.52 22.23
CA LEU A 12 -24.85 -18.78 22.98
C LEU A 12 -24.26 -17.46 23.49
N SER A 13 -23.71 -17.48 24.70
CA SER A 13 -22.99 -16.34 25.29
C SER A 13 -21.78 -15.96 24.43
N SER A 14 -21.42 -14.69 24.45
CA SER A 14 -20.29 -14.20 23.65
C SER A 14 -18.94 -14.52 24.31
N ALA A 15 -17.89 -14.69 23.49
CA ALA A 15 -16.53 -14.87 24.00
C ALA A 15 -16.08 -13.70 24.92
N ARG A 16 -16.62 -12.50 24.69
CA ARG A 16 -16.37 -11.31 25.52
C ARG A 16 -17.01 -11.42 26.91
N GLU A 17 -18.24 -11.92 27.01
CA GLU A 17 -18.89 -12.15 28.31
C GLU A 17 -18.10 -13.16 29.16
N ALA A 18 -17.53 -14.19 28.53
CA ALA A 18 -16.72 -15.20 29.23
C ALA A 18 -15.41 -14.62 29.82
N THR A 19 -14.81 -13.61 29.19
CA THR A 19 -13.63 -12.92 29.72
C THR A 19 -13.94 -11.98 30.88
N GLU A 20 -15.12 -11.34 30.89
CA GLU A 20 -15.53 -10.38 31.92
C GLU A 20 -15.91 -11.08 33.25
N GLN A 21 -16.23 -12.38 33.22
CA GLN A 21 -16.59 -13.19 34.40
C GLN A 21 -15.39 -13.75 35.17
N GLN A 22 -14.14 -13.48 34.76
CA GLN A 22 -12.95 -13.92 35.50
C GLN A 22 -12.73 -13.04 36.74
N SER A 23 -12.84 -13.61 37.95
CA SER A 23 -12.38 -12.96 39.19
C SER A 23 -11.96 -13.96 40.27
N GLN A 24 -10.88 -13.56 40.98
CA GLN A 24 -10.30 -14.04 42.25
C GLN A 24 -9.15 -15.09 42.22
N ASP A 25 -7.93 -14.53 42.34
CA ASP A 25 -6.77 -14.85 43.19
C ASP A 25 -6.19 -16.29 43.32
N LEU A 26 -6.85 -17.35 42.85
CA LEU A 26 -6.33 -18.72 42.94
C LEU A 26 -5.81 -19.29 41.61
N LEU A 27 -5.98 -18.59 40.48
CA LEU A 27 -5.84 -19.19 39.15
C LEU A 27 -5.13 -18.27 38.13
N GLU A 28 -4.01 -17.65 38.52
CA GLU A 28 -3.12 -16.94 37.57
C GLU A 28 -2.31 -17.90 36.66
N HIS A 29 -2.39 -19.20 36.92
CA HIS A 29 -1.67 -20.18 36.10
C HIS A 29 -2.18 -20.13 34.64
N PRO A 30 -1.30 -20.06 33.63
CA PRO A 30 -1.68 -19.93 32.22
C PRO A 30 -2.72 -20.96 31.75
N SER A 31 -2.70 -22.17 32.30
CA SER A 31 -3.64 -23.24 31.93
C SER A 31 -5.12 -22.97 32.24
N TYR A 32 -5.44 -22.00 33.10
CA TYR A 32 -6.82 -21.63 33.42
C TYR A 32 -7.31 -20.43 32.58
N LYS A 33 -6.40 -19.76 31.85
CA LYS A 33 -6.78 -18.67 30.94
C LYS A 33 -7.54 -19.23 29.75
N LEU A 34 -8.55 -18.50 29.29
CA LEU A 34 -9.25 -18.84 28.04
C LEU A 34 -8.26 -18.70 26.87
N ALA A 35 -8.15 -19.71 26.01
CA ALA A 35 -7.14 -19.76 24.95
C ALA A 35 -7.17 -18.55 24.01
N PHE A 36 -8.36 -18.01 23.70
CA PHE A 36 -8.51 -16.82 22.84
C PHE A 36 -8.22 -15.48 23.55
N ALA A 37 -8.07 -15.50 24.88
CA ALA A 37 -7.74 -14.34 25.71
C ALA A 37 -6.32 -14.45 26.32
N ASP A 38 -5.62 -15.56 26.09
CA ASP A 38 -4.25 -15.78 26.54
C ASP A 38 -3.27 -15.34 25.44
N ASN A 39 -2.74 -14.12 25.59
CA ASN A 39 -1.76 -13.58 24.64
C ASN A 39 -0.47 -14.40 24.59
N ASP A 40 0.01 -14.95 25.71
CA ASP A 40 1.26 -15.70 25.74
C ASP A 40 1.10 -17.01 24.96
N PHE A 41 -0.05 -17.68 25.11
CA PHE A 41 -0.42 -18.83 24.30
C PHE A 41 -0.55 -18.48 22.81
N LEU A 42 -1.28 -17.40 22.49
CA LEU A 42 -1.46 -16.94 21.11
C LEU A 42 -0.17 -16.50 20.43
N MET A 43 0.90 -16.18 21.17
CA MET A 43 2.20 -15.79 20.61
C MET A 43 3.17 -16.97 20.38
N GLN A 44 2.83 -18.19 20.83
CA GLN A 44 3.66 -19.39 20.63
C GLN A 44 3.85 -19.73 19.13
N ASP A 45 4.99 -20.30 18.76
CA ASP A 45 5.31 -20.57 17.35
C ASP A 45 4.34 -21.56 16.69
N GLU A 46 3.84 -22.52 17.45
CA GLU A 46 2.84 -23.51 17.05
C GLU A 46 1.56 -22.85 16.56
N LEU A 47 1.20 -21.69 17.11
CA LEU A 47 -0.02 -20.93 16.80
C LEU A 47 0.16 -19.94 15.65
N ARG A 48 1.28 -19.98 14.93
CA ARG A 48 1.54 -19.12 13.77
C ARG A 48 0.43 -19.18 12.71
N HIS A 49 -0.12 -20.36 12.46
CA HIS A 49 -1.20 -20.56 11.50
C HIS A 49 -2.50 -19.84 11.92
N VAL A 50 -2.80 -19.78 13.22
CA VAL A 50 -3.93 -18.99 13.75
C VAL A 50 -3.66 -17.49 13.57
N ARG A 51 -2.46 -17.01 13.86
CA ARG A 51 -2.09 -15.60 13.65
C ARG A 51 -2.13 -15.19 12.19
N LEU A 52 -1.67 -16.06 11.27
CA LEU A 52 -1.80 -15.85 9.83
C LEU A 52 -3.28 -15.72 9.42
N GLN A 53 -4.15 -16.59 9.94
CA GLN A 53 -5.58 -16.50 9.69
C GLN A 53 -6.19 -15.19 10.21
N LEU A 54 -5.79 -14.72 11.39
CA LEU A 54 -6.25 -13.45 11.95
C LEU A 54 -5.78 -12.24 11.14
N GLU A 55 -4.52 -12.23 10.69
CA GLU A 55 -3.99 -11.18 9.82
C GLU A 55 -4.67 -11.15 8.46
N TYR A 56 -5.11 -12.31 7.95
CA TYR A 56 -5.91 -12.40 6.74
C TYR A 56 -7.34 -11.88 6.95
N LEU A 57 -8.01 -12.34 8.02
CA LEU A 57 -9.42 -12.06 8.23
C LEU A 57 -9.69 -10.61 8.63
N LYS A 58 -8.81 -9.98 9.42
CA LYS A 58 -9.09 -8.63 9.94
C LYS A 58 -9.27 -7.58 8.84
N PRO A 59 -8.35 -7.42 7.86
CA PRO A 59 -8.56 -6.51 6.75
C PRO A 59 -9.70 -6.98 5.84
N GLN A 60 -9.82 -8.29 5.60
CA GLN A 60 -10.87 -8.86 4.76
C GLN A 60 -12.27 -8.44 5.23
N LEU A 61 -12.59 -8.71 6.50
CA LEU A 61 -13.90 -8.47 7.07
C LEU A 61 -14.22 -6.97 7.14
N ILE A 62 -13.24 -6.13 7.50
CA ILE A 62 -13.43 -4.68 7.57
C ILE A 62 -13.69 -4.11 6.16
N LEU A 63 -12.89 -4.49 5.16
CA LEU A 63 -13.10 -4.00 3.80
C LEU A 63 -14.42 -4.50 3.19
N GLU A 64 -14.82 -5.76 3.45
CA GLU A 64 -16.11 -6.31 3.02
C GLU A 64 -17.31 -5.60 3.65
N GLN A 65 -17.24 -5.32 4.96
CA GLN A 65 -18.29 -4.58 5.68
C GLN A 65 -18.52 -3.19 5.07
N HIS A 66 -17.47 -2.58 4.53
CA HIS A 66 -17.51 -1.27 3.85
C HIS A 66 -17.68 -1.38 2.34
N GLN A 67 -17.93 -2.59 1.80
CA GLN A 67 -18.18 -2.85 0.38
C GLN A 67 -17.00 -2.40 -0.52
N ILE A 68 -15.77 -2.42 0.00
CA ILE A 68 -14.58 -2.07 -0.77
C ILE A 68 -14.12 -3.30 -1.55
N ASN A 69 -14.50 -3.33 -2.83
CA ASN A 69 -14.33 -4.49 -3.72
C ASN A 69 -13.31 -4.27 -4.85
N ALA A 70 -12.91 -3.02 -5.09
CA ALA A 70 -12.01 -2.65 -6.18
C ALA A 70 -11.01 -1.59 -5.72
N THR A 71 -9.72 -1.88 -5.90
CA THR A 71 -8.62 -1.01 -5.48
C THR A 71 -7.64 -0.74 -6.60
N VAL A 72 -6.98 0.41 -6.55
CA VAL A 72 -5.82 0.74 -7.38
C VAL A 72 -4.60 0.76 -6.48
N VAL A 73 -3.69 -0.17 -6.73
CA VAL A 73 -2.49 -0.36 -5.93
C VAL A 73 -1.40 0.59 -6.41
N VAL A 74 -0.87 1.41 -5.50
CA VAL A 74 0.20 2.36 -5.82
C VAL A 74 1.44 2.06 -5.00
N PHE A 75 2.54 1.78 -5.70
CA PHE A 75 3.85 1.50 -5.10
C PHE A 75 4.93 2.41 -5.65
N GLY A 76 6.00 2.57 -4.87
CA GLY A 76 7.20 3.29 -5.28
C GLY A 76 8.13 3.50 -4.09
N SER A 77 9.12 4.37 -4.27
CA SER A 77 10.11 4.67 -3.25
C SER A 77 9.48 5.23 -1.97
N ALA A 78 9.79 4.60 -0.83
CA ALA A 78 9.50 5.14 0.50
C ALA A 78 10.39 6.34 0.88
N ARG A 79 11.34 6.72 0.02
CA ARG A 79 12.39 7.71 0.35
C ARG A 79 12.21 9.05 -0.35
N PHE A 80 11.33 9.14 -1.35
CA PHE A 80 11.05 10.42 -1.99
C PHE A 80 10.29 11.31 -1.03
N VAL A 81 10.42 12.62 -1.20
CA VAL A 81 9.74 13.62 -0.37
C VAL A 81 8.98 14.57 -1.27
N SER A 82 8.01 15.28 -0.71
CA SER A 82 7.30 16.33 -1.45
C SER A 82 8.27 17.41 -1.93
N ARG A 83 7.89 18.13 -2.99
CA ARG A 83 8.71 19.22 -3.52
C ARG A 83 9.02 20.28 -2.46
N GLN A 84 8.02 20.64 -1.66
CA GLN A 84 8.15 21.60 -0.56
C GLN A 84 9.21 21.14 0.47
N GLN A 85 9.19 19.86 0.88
CA GLN A 85 10.19 19.32 1.79
C GLN A 85 11.58 19.30 1.17
N ALA A 86 11.71 18.93 -0.11
CA ALA A 86 12.99 18.94 -0.80
C ALA A 86 13.60 20.35 -0.89
N GLU A 87 12.78 21.36 -1.20
CA GLU A 87 13.20 22.76 -1.24
C GLU A 87 13.69 23.24 0.15
N GLN A 88 12.99 22.86 1.22
CA GLN A 88 13.43 23.13 2.60
C GLN A 88 14.76 22.44 2.93
N MET A 89 14.93 21.17 2.53
CA MET A 89 16.18 20.44 2.74
C MET A 89 17.36 21.14 2.04
N ILE A 90 17.16 21.65 0.82
CA ILE A 90 18.18 22.41 0.09
C ILE A 90 18.52 23.70 0.82
N ALA A 91 17.52 24.48 1.24
CA ALA A 91 17.74 25.74 1.94
C ALA A 91 18.53 25.55 3.24
N VAL A 92 18.20 24.51 4.02
CA VAL A 92 18.92 24.16 5.25
C VAL A 92 20.36 23.72 4.94
N ALA A 93 20.56 22.85 3.94
CA ALA A 93 21.88 22.36 3.57
C ALA A 93 22.80 23.49 3.05
N GLN A 94 22.28 24.39 2.22
CA GLN A 94 23.01 25.56 1.73
C GLN A 94 23.41 26.50 2.86
N THR A 95 22.49 26.80 3.78
CA THR A 95 22.77 27.67 4.94
C THR A 95 23.92 27.11 5.78
N LYS A 96 23.92 25.80 6.06
CA LYS A 96 25.00 25.15 6.80
C LYS A 96 26.32 25.17 6.03
N LEU A 97 26.28 24.94 4.71
CA LEU A 97 27.48 24.92 3.88
C LEU A 97 28.14 26.31 3.77
N THR A 98 27.36 27.39 3.75
CA THR A 98 27.89 28.76 3.82
C THR A 98 28.68 29.00 5.11
N GLN A 99 28.30 28.37 6.22
CA GLN A 99 29.00 28.47 7.51
C GLN A 99 30.24 27.59 7.57
N GLN A 100 30.27 26.46 6.87
CA GLN A 100 31.38 25.50 6.84
C GLN A 100 31.59 24.92 5.43
N PRO A 101 32.27 25.66 4.52
CA PRO A 101 32.32 25.30 3.09
C PRO A 101 33.06 23.99 2.79
N ASP A 102 34.09 23.68 3.58
CA ASP A 102 34.96 22.52 3.38
C ASP A 102 34.44 21.24 4.05
N ALA A 103 33.28 21.31 4.73
CA ALA A 103 32.70 20.16 5.40
C ALA A 103 32.12 19.16 4.37
N VAL A 104 32.86 18.10 4.10
CA VAL A 104 32.47 17.01 3.18
C VAL A 104 31.07 16.46 3.48
N ALA A 105 30.73 16.33 4.76
CA ALA A 105 29.41 15.87 5.20
C ALA A 105 28.28 16.81 4.77
N LEU A 106 28.48 18.14 4.82
CA LEU A 106 27.49 19.12 4.39
C LEU A 106 27.34 19.17 2.87
N GLN A 107 28.44 18.99 2.14
CA GLN A 107 28.39 18.84 0.68
C GLN A 107 27.59 17.58 0.28
N GLN A 108 27.75 16.48 1.03
CA GLN A 108 26.94 15.28 0.83
C GLN A 108 25.46 15.53 1.12
N GLN A 109 25.12 16.22 2.22
CA GLN A 109 23.74 16.60 2.53
C GLN A 109 23.10 17.45 1.43
N LEU A 110 23.85 18.39 0.84
CA LEU A 110 23.35 19.19 -0.28
C LEU A 110 23.08 18.33 -1.52
N ARG A 111 24.00 17.41 -1.87
CA ARG A 111 23.79 16.45 -2.99
C ARG A 111 22.57 15.57 -2.75
N GLU A 112 22.36 15.13 -1.52
CA GLU A 112 21.18 14.35 -1.13
C GLU A 112 19.89 15.16 -1.29
N ALA A 113 19.87 16.41 -0.84
CA ALA A 113 18.73 17.31 -0.97
C ALA A 113 18.42 17.65 -2.44
N GLN A 114 19.45 17.87 -3.27
CA GLN A 114 19.30 18.07 -4.72
C GLN A 114 18.70 16.85 -5.42
N ARG A 115 19.14 15.64 -5.03
CA ARG A 115 18.55 14.39 -5.52
C ARG A 115 17.09 14.25 -5.09
N GLN A 116 16.75 14.65 -3.87
CA GLN A 116 15.37 14.65 -3.40
C GLN A 116 14.49 15.63 -4.19
N LEU A 117 14.99 16.84 -4.49
CA LEU A 117 14.26 17.79 -5.33
C LEU A 117 14.05 17.26 -6.75
N LYS A 118 15.07 16.63 -7.34
CA LYS A 118 14.91 15.97 -8.64
C LYS A 118 13.82 14.89 -8.58
N ASN A 119 13.82 14.06 -7.55
CA ASN A 119 12.91 12.92 -7.43
C ASN A 119 11.53 13.30 -6.89
N SER A 120 11.33 14.51 -6.36
CA SER A 120 10.05 14.95 -5.82
C SER A 120 8.95 14.98 -6.90
N VAL A 121 9.34 15.06 -8.18
CA VAL A 121 8.40 14.93 -9.31
C VAL A 121 7.58 13.64 -9.26
N TYR A 122 8.16 12.53 -8.77
CA TYR A 122 7.44 11.27 -8.62
C TYR A 122 6.48 11.29 -7.43
N TYR A 123 6.81 12.04 -6.37
CA TYR A 123 5.90 12.26 -5.26
C TYR A 123 4.68 13.06 -5.76
N GLU A 124 4.90 14.18 -6.45
CA GLU A 124 3.79 15.00 -6.97
C GLU A 124 2.95 14.24 -8.00
N ALA A 125 3.58 13.46 -8.89
CA ALA A 125 2.89 12.65 -9.87
C ALA A 125 2.02 11.55 -9.25
N ALA A 126 2.50 10.89 -8.18
CA ALA A 126 1.72 9.88 -7.47
C ALA A 126 0.52 10.49 -6.73
N ALA A 127 0.68 11.68 -6.15
CA ALA A 127 -0.44 12.41 -5.55
C ALA A 127 -1.47 12.82 -6.61
N GLU A 128 -1.03 13.35 -7.75
CA GLU A 128 -1.92 13.75 -8.83
C GLU A 128 -2.67 12.56 -9.43
N PHE A 129 -1.98 11.45 -9.70
CA PHE A 129 -2.60 10.22 -10.18
C PHE A 129 -3.73 9.76 -9.24
N SER A 130 -3.44 9.69 -7.94
CA SER A 130 -4.44 9.30 -6.94
C SER A 130 -5.61 10.29 -6.84
N ARG A 131 -5.36 11.59 -7.05
CA ARG A 131 -6.40 12.62 -7.11
C ARG A 131 -7.37 12.33 -8.26
N LEU A 132 -6.86 12.03 -9.47
CA LEU A 132 -7.67 11.70 -10.65
C LEU A 132 -8.55 10.48 -10.43
N VAL A 133 -7.97 9.36 -9.97
CA VAL A 133 -8.71 8.11 -9.65
C VAL A 133 -9.81 8.37 -8.64
N THR A 134 -9.51 9.16 -7.61
CA THR A 134 -10.45 9.44 -6.51
C THR A 134 -11.58 10.35 -6.96
N GLN A 135 -11.31 11.35 -7.81
CA GLN A 135 -12.35 12.20 -8.39
C GLN A 135 -13.33 11.40 -9.22
N HIS A 136 -12.83 10.58 -10.15
CA HIS A 136 -13.67 9.67 -10.93
C HIS A 136 -14.55 8.80 -10.02
N SER A 137 -13.96 8.23 -8.97
CA SER A 137 -14.68 7.32 -8.06
C SER A 137 -15.78 8.01 -7.26
N LYS A 138 -15.66 9.32 -7.02
CA LYS A 138 -16.70 10.12 -6.38
C LYS A 138 -17.82 10.49 -7.36
N ASP A 139 -17.46 10.78 -8.60
CA ASP A 139 -18.42 11.16 -9.64
C ASP A 139 -19.15 9.95 -10.24
N CYS A 140 -18.54 8.76 -10.16
CA CYS A 140 -19.05 7.51 -10.71
C CYS A 140 -19.03 6.36 -9.68
N PRO A 141 -19.95 6.35 -8.70
CA PRO A 141 -19.95 5.38 -7.58
C PRO A 141 -20.00 3.91 -8.02
N ASP A 142 -20.72 3.59 -9.11
CA ASP A 142 -20.85 2.23 -9.65
C ASP A 142 -19.54 1.67 -10.22
N SER A 143 -18.56 2.54 -10.48
CA SER A 143 -17.21 2.21 -10.94
C SER A 143 -16.14 2.73 -9.98
N SER A 144 -16.47 2.83 -8.70
CA SER A 144 -15.56 3.38 -7.69
C SER A 144 -14.32 2.51 -7.47
N LEU A 145 -13.18 3.17 -7.40
CA LEU A 145 -11.87 2.60 -7.17
C LEU A 145 -11.24 3.27 -5.96
N MET A 146 -10.76 2.48 -5.01
CA MET A 146 -10.08 3.04 -3.83
C MET A 146 -8.55 2.91 -3.95
N ILE A 147 -7.83 3.99 -3.62
CA ILE A 147 -6.36 3.95 -3.56
C ILE A 147 -5.92 3.08 -2.39
N ILE A 148 -5.01 2.14 -2.66
CA ILE A 148 -4.34 1.32 -1.66
C ILE A 148 -2.82 1.44 -1.79
N SER A 149 -2.13 1.63 -0.67
CA SER A 149 -0.67 1.75 -0.61
C SER A 149 -0.10 0.95 0.58
N GLY A 150 1.23 0.88 0.68
CA GLY A 150 1.90 0.31 1.84
C GLY A 150 1.87 1.17 3.11
N GLY A 151 1.24 2.34 3.07
CA GLY A 151 0.99 3.20 4.24
C GLY A 151 2.22 3.90 4.82
N GLY A 152 3.39 3.72 4.22
CA GLY A 152 4.63 4.39 4.63
C GLY A 152 4.81 5.79 3.99
N PRO A 153 6.00 6.41 4.16
CA PRO A 153 6.35 7.69 3.54
C PRO A 153 6.59 7.57 2.02
N GLY A 154 6.93 8.70 1.38
CA GLY A 154 7.29 8.76 -0.03
C GLY A 154 6.11 8.56 -0.96
N VAL A 155 6.28 7.76 -2.00
CA VAL A 155 5.21 7.53 -3.01
C VAL A 155 3.94 7.01 -2.38
N MET A 156 4.05 6.15 -1.36
CA MET A 156 2.89 5.62 -0.64
C MET A 156 2.09 6.74 0.05
N GLU A 157 2.79 7.64 0.75
CA GLU A 157 2.19 8.83 1.36
C GLU A 157 1.58 9.75 0.30
N ALA A 158 2.29 10.01 -0.79
CA ALA A 158 1.79 10.83 -1.88
C ALA A 158 0.47 10.28 -2.44
N ALA A 159 0.40 8.97 -2.65
CA ALA A 159 -0.80 8.32 -3.16
C ALA A 159 -1.98 8.47 -2.18
N ASN A 160 -1.77 8.25 -0.88
CA ASN A 160 -2.82 8.47 0.13
C ASN A 160 -3.21 9.95 0.23
N LYS A 161 -2.23 10.86 0.15
CA LYS A 161 -2.43 12.32 0.18
C LYS A 161 -3.28 12.79 -0.99
N GLY A 162 -3.02 12.31 -2.21
CA GLY A 162 -3.79 12.66 -3.40
C GLY A 162 -5.27 12.29 -3.25
N ALA A 163 -5.55 11.08 -2.77
CA ALA A 163 -6.92 10.63 -2.47
C ALA A 163 -7.58 11.48 -1.38
N TYR A 164 -6.85 11.76 -0.30
CA TYR A 164 -7.33 12.64 0.78
C TYR A 164 -7.67 14.05 0.28
N GLN A 165 -6.81 14.66 -0.54
CA GLN A 165 -7.01 15.99 -1.10
C GLN A 165 -8.19 16.06 -2.07
N ALA A 166 -8.50 14.97 -2.78
CA ALA A 166 -9.73 14.84 -3.56
C ALA A 166 -11.00 14.64 -2.70
N GLY A 167 -10.85 14.54 -1.37
CA GLY A 167 -11.92 14.31 -0.42
C GLY A 167 -12.48 12.89 -0.50
N GLY A 168 -11.64 11.91 -0.84
CA GLY A 168 -11.95 10.48 -0.80
C GLY A 168 -11.23 9.75 0.33
N GLN A 169 -11.48 8.44 0.41
CA GLN A 169 -10.85 7.53 1.38
C GLN A 169 -9.68 6.78 0.73
N SER A 170 -8.74 6.31 1.55
CA SER A 170 -7.62 5.49 1.07
C SER A 170 -7.16 4.47 2.11
N ILE A 171 -6.63 3.35 1.63
CA ILE A 171 -6.18 2.21 2.43
C ILE A 171 -4.67 2.26 2.62
N GLY A 172 -4.21 1.91 3.81
CA GLY A 172 -2.81 1.72 4.15
C GLY A 172 -2.57 0.32 4.70
N LEU A 173 -1.75 -0.48 4.01
CA LEU A 173 -1.29 -1.77 4.49
C LEU A 173 0.12 -1.63 5.05
N ASN A 174 0.25 -1.23 6.32
CA ASN A 174 1.54 -1.08 7.00
C ASN A 174 2.14 -2.44 7.39
N ILE A 175 3.46 -2.50 7.57
CA ILE A 175 4.17 -3.70 8.01
C ILE A 175 5.06 -3.38 9.21
N VAL A 176 5.15 -4.28 10.19
CA VAL A 176 6.07 -4.17 11.33
C VAL A 176 7.51 -4.33 10.84
N LEU A 177 8.35 -3.33 11.09
CA LEU A 177 9.77 -3.31 10.74
C LEU A 177 10.61 -2.97 11.99
N PRO A 178 11.91 -3.38 12.04
CA PRO A 178 12.80 -3.05 13.17
C PRO A 178 12.93 -1.55 13.45
N HIS A 179 12.82 -0.73 12.41
CA HIS A 179 12.66 0.72 12.52
C HIS A 179 11.23 1.06 12.11
N GLU A 180 10.43 1.47 13.08
CA GLU A 180 9.00 1.66 12.89
C GLU A 180 8.74 2.80 11.88
N GLN A 181 8.09 2.47 10.77
CA GLN A 181 7.48 3.46 9.89
C GLN A 181 6.14 3.82 10.50
N LYS A 182 5.99 5.07 10.97
CA LYS A 182 4.67 5.58 11.34
C LYS A 182 3.76 5.55 10.10
N PRO A 183 2.50 5.14 10.22
CA PRO A 183 1.55 5.26 9.13
C PRO A 183 1.45 6.74 8.73
N ASN A 184 1.41 6.99 7.42
CA ASN A 184 1.29 8.35 6.93
C ASN A 184 -0.10 8.93 7.32
N PRO A 185 -0.22 10.26 7.52
CA PRO A 185 -1.41 10.86 8.12
C PRO A 185 -2.62 10.96 7.20
N TYR A 186 -2.50 10.53 5.94
CA TYR A 186 -3.54 10.66 4.92
C TYR A 186 -4.36 9.38 4.72
N ILE A 187 -3.96 8.29 5.38
CA ILE A 187 -4.70 7.03 5.38
C ILE A 187 -6.01 7.22 6.16
N THR A 188 -7.10 6.67 5.64
CA THR A 188 -8.37 6.65 6.38
C THR A 188 -8.19 5.77 7.62
N SER A 189 -8.48 6.30 8.81
CA SER A 189 -8.20 5.65 10.10
C SER A 189 -8.77 4.23 10.21
N GLU A 190 -9.98 4.01 9.68
CA GLU A 190 -10.64 2.71 9.64
C GLU A 190 -9.97 1.69 8.71
N PHE A 191 -9.19 2.17 7.73
CA PHE A 191 -8.51 1.38 6.70
C PHE A 191 -6.98 1.41 6.84
N CYS A 192 -6.50 1.65 8.06
CA CYS A 192 -5.09 1.59 8.42
C CYS A 192 -4.77 0.23 9.06
N PHE A 193 -4.31 -0.72 8.26
CA PHE A 193 -4.00 -2.09 8.70
C PHE A 193 -2.51 -2.26 8.95
N ARG A 194 -2.15 -3.05 9.98
CA ARG A 194 -0.75 -3.35 10.32
C ARG A 194 -0.53 -4.86 10.30
N PHE A 195 0.38 -5.30 9.44
CA PHE A 195 0.75 -6.70 9.24
C PHE A 195 2.09 -7.01 9.93
N HIS A 196 2.27 -8.27 10.30
CA HIS A 196 3.58 -8.83 10.64
C HIS A 196 4.11 -9.70 9.50
N TYR A 197 3.23 -10.42 8.79
CA TYR A 197 3.63 -11.34 7.71
C TYR A 197 3.53 -10.68 6.33
N PHE A 198 4.66 -10.59 5.62
CA PHE A 198 4.70 -10.03 4.25
C PHE A 198 3.74 -10.75 3.29
N ALA A 199 3.70 -12.09 3.32
CA ALA A 199 2.85 -12.86 2.40
C ALA A 199 1.37 -12.49 2.48
N ILE A 200 0.83 -12.30 3.70
CA ILE A 200 -0.57 -11.91 3.90
C ILE A 200 -0.82 -10.47 3.44
N ARG A 201 0.12 -9.58 3.74
CA ARG A 201 0.08 -8.19 3.25
C ARG A 201 0.01 -8.12 1.72
N LYS A 202 0.87 -8.89 1.03
CA LYS A 202 0.90 -8.97 -0.44
C LYS A 202 -0.38 -9.51 -1.03
N MET A 203 -0.93 -10.56 -0.42
CA MET A 203 -2.23 -11.10 -0.79
C MET A 203 -3.31 -10.00 -0.77
N HIS A 204 -3.36 -9.16 0.27
CA HIS A 204 -4.33 -8.08 0.35
C HIS A 204 -4.15 -6.96 -0.68
N PHE A 205 -2.93 -6.71 -1.18
CA PHE A 205 -2.75 -5.79 -2.29
C PHE A 205 -3.43 -6.30 -3.56
N LEU A 206 -3.25 -7.58 -3.88
CA LEU A 206 -3.65 -8.15 -5.17
C LEU A 206 -5.10 -8.63 -5.20
N GLN A 207 -5.66 -9.07 -4.07
CA GLN A 207 -7.02 -9.63 -4.01
C GLN A 207 -8.11 -8.73 -4.58
N ARG A 208 -7.99 -7.41 -4.39
CA ARG A 208 -8.96 -6.41 -4.85
C ARG A 208 -8.42 -5.53 -5.96
N ALA A 209 -7.18 -5.77 -6.40
CA ALA A 209 -6.54 -4.93 -7.39
C ALA A 209 -7.35 -4.93 -8.69
N ARG A 210 -7.55 -3.73 -9.22
CA ARG A 210 -7.95 -3.48 -10.60
C ARG A 210 -6.82 -2.83 -11.39
N ALA A 211 -5.78 -2.33 -10.72
CA ALA A 211 -4.56 -1.90 -11.37
C ALA A 211 -3.40 -1.93 -10.39
N LEU A 212 -2.19 -2.12 -10.91
CA LEU A 212 -0.93 -1.87 -10.22
C LEU A 212 -0.24 -0.70 -10.90
N VAL A 213 0.09 0.35 -10.14
CA VAL A 213 0.86 1.49 -10.63
C VAL A 213 2.16 1.61 -9.85
N ALA A 214 3.27 1.31 -10.51
CA ALA A 214 4.60 1.34 -9.92
C ALA A 214 5.38 2.58 -10.39
N PHE A 215 5.59 3.50 -9.44
CA PHE A 215 6.53 4.59 -9.58
C PHE A 215 7.96 4.12 -9.28
N PRO A 216 8.99 4.90 -9.65
CA PRO A 216 10.37 4.56 -9.35
C PRO A 216 10.60 4.22 -7.87
N GLY A 217 11.22 3.08 -7.64
CA GLY A 217 11.29 2.46 -6.32
C GLY A 217 12.49 1.53 -6.15
N GLY A 218 12.62 0.98 -4.95
CA GLY A 218 13.70 0.06 -4.57
C GLY A 218 13.23 -1.40 -4.53
N PHE A 219 13.88 -2.21 -3.69
CA PHE A 219 13.57 -3.64 -3.57
C PHE A 219 12.11 -3.94 -3.26
N GLY A 220 11.47 -3.20 -2.35
CA GLY A 220 10.05 -3.43 -2.06
C GLY A 220 9.15 -3.21 -3.28
N THR A 221 9.45 -2.21 -4.11
CA THR A 221 8.68 -1.96 -5.34
C THR A 221 8.91 -3.04 -6.39
N LEU A 222 10.16 -3.48 -6.54
CA LEU A 222 10.51 -4.57 -7.46
C LEU A 222 9.89 -5.91 -7.04
N ASP A 223 9.88 -6.18 -5.73
CA ASP A 223 9.30 -7.38 -5.16
C ASP A 223 7.79 -7.48 -5.46
N GLU A 224 7.03 -6.39 -5.25
CA GLU A 224 5.60 -6.36 -5.58
C GLU A 224 5.36 -6.39 -7.10
N LEU A 225 6.20 -5.72 -7.90
CA LEU A 225 6.10 -5.72 -9.36
C LEU A 225 6.28 -7.13 -9.93
N PHE A 226 7.38 -7.81 -9.59
CA PHE A 226 7.66 -9.14 -10.12
C PHE A 226 6.72 -10.21 -9.57
N GLU A 227 6.25 -10.08 -8.32
CA GLU A 227 5.19 -10.96 -7.81
C GLU A 227 3.90 -10.81 -8.63
N THR A 228 3.48 -9.57 -8.90
CA THR A 228 2.29 -9.30 -9.72
C THR A 228 2.44 -9.88 -11.12
N LEU A 229 3.56 -9.59 -11.80
CA LEU A 229 3.81 -10.10 -13.15
C LEU A 229 3.83 -11.63 -13.19
N THR A 230 4.44 -12.28 -12.19
CA THR A 230 4.47 -13.75 -12.10
C THR A 230 3.07 -14.33 -11.92
N LEU A 231 2.23 -13.71 -11.09
CA LEU A 231 0.85 -14.17 -10.87
C LEU A 231 -0.02 -14.01 -12.13
N LEU A 232 0.18 -12.94 -12.89
CA LEU A 232 -0.49 -12.72 -14.17
C LEU A 232 0.00 -13.71 -15.24
N GLN A 233 1.31 -13.83 -15.42
CA GLN A 233 1.95 -14.74 -16.37
C GLN A 233 1.51 -16.21 -16.16
N THR A 234 1.38 -16.62 -14.89
CA THR A 234 0.99 -18.00 -14.54
C THR A 234 -0.52 -18.23 -14.49
N GLY A 235 -1.33 -17.19 -14.73
CA GLY A 235 -2.80 -17.26 -14.65
C GLY A 235 -3.34 -17.51 -13.24
N LYS A 236 -2.55 -17.21 -12.20
CA LYS A 236 -2.97 -17.30 -10.79
C LYS A 236 -3.76 -16.09 -10.33
N ALA A 237 -3.67 -14.98 -11.05
CA ALA A 237 -4.51 -13.80 -10.90
C ALA A 237 -5.16 -13.44 -12.24
N ASN A 238 -6.33 -12.79 -12.19
CA ASN A 238 -6.96 -12.22 -13.37
C ASN A 238 -6.10 -11.08 -13.91
N THR A 239 -6.12 -10.88 -15.23
CA THR A 239 -5.41 -9.77 -15.89
C THR A 239 -5.87 -8.42 -15.34
N VAL A 240 -4.91 -7.64 -14.86
CA VAL A 240 -5.08 -6.24 -14.46
C VAL A 240 -3.97 -5.40 -15.10
N PRO A 241 -4.21 -4.13 -15.45
CA PRO A 241 -3.18 -3.24 -15.96
C PRO A 241 -2.03 -3.10 -14.95
N VAL A 242 -0.82 -3.42 -15.39
CA VAL A 242 0.43 -3.16 -14.66
C VAL A 242 1.13 -1.97 -15.33
N ILE A 243 1.12 -0.84 -14.65
CA ILE A 243 1.57 0.45 -15.17
C ILE A 243 2.89 0.82 -14.51
N LEU A 244 3.90 1.06 -15.35
CA LEU A 244 5.23 1.51 -14.95
C LEU A 244 5.40 2.99 -15.30
N TYR A 245 5.44 3.83 -14.27
CA TYR A 245 5.59 5.28 -14.42
C TYR A 245 7.07 5.66 -14.64
N ASP A 246 7.34 6.50 -15.63
CA ASP A 246 8.66 6.90 -16.15
C ASP A 246 9.35 5.77 -16.92
N LYS A 247 9.07 5.72 -18.23
CA LYS A 247 9.63 4.70 -19.14
C LYS A 247 11.16 4.70 -19.12
N SER A 248 11.77 5.88 -19.03
CA SER A 248 13.22 6.04 -19.04
C SER A 248 13.87 5.44 -17.79
N PHE A 249 13.26 5.63 -16.62
CA PHE A 249 13.72 5.00 -15.39
C PHE A 249 13.67 3.47 -15.48
N TRP A 250 12.54 2.91 -15.89
CA TRP A 250 12.35 1.45 -15.90
C TRP A 250 13.20 0.73 -16.93
N ASN A 251 13.32 1.27 -18.16
CA ASN A 251 14.18 0.69 -19.19
C ASN A 251 15.67 0.75 -18.85
N ARG A 252 16.07 1.69 -17.99
CA ARG A 252 17.44 1.74 -17.46
C ARG A 252 17.67 0.77 -16.31
N LEU A 253 16.62 0.44 -15.56
CA LEU A 253 16.70 -0.44 -14.39
C LEU A 253 16.62 -1.92 -14.79
N ILE A 254 15.73 -2.24 -15.72
CA ILE A 254 15.42 -3.61 -16.14
C ILE A 254 15.52 -3.66 -17.67
N ASN A 255 16.36 -4.55 -18.18
CA ASN A 255 16.40 -4.85 -19.61
C ASN A 255 15.40 -5.98 -19.90
N PHE A 256 14.14 -5.62 -20.16
CA PHE A 256 13.07 -6.58 -20.44
C PHE A 256 13.31 -7.35 -21.75
N ASP A 257 13.89 -6.69 -22.76
CA ASP A 257 14.22 -7.34 -24.03
C ASP A 257 15.23 -8.46 -23.84
N MET A 258 16.24 -8.25 -22.99
CA MET A 258 17.22 -9.31 -22.67
C MET A 258 16.56 -10.51 -21.98
N LEU A 259 15.52 -10.34 -21.17
CA LEU A 259 14.79 -11.47 -20.58
C LEU A 259 14.10 -12.32 -21.67
N VAL A 260 13.64 -11.70 -22.75
CA VAL A 260 13.05 -12.38 -23.91
C VAL A 260 14.14 -13.04 -24.76
N GLU A 261 15.21 -12.32 -25.06
CA GLU A 261 16.34 -12.80 -25.87
C GLU A 261 17.00 -14.04 -25.26
N GLU A 262 17.14 -14.08 -23.94
CA GLU A 262 17.68 -15.22 -23.19
C GLU A 262 16.63 -16.34 -22.97
N GLY A 263 15.39 -16.17 -23.43
CA GLY A 263 14.32 -17.16 -23.30
C GLY A 263 13.80 -17.34 -21.87
N LEU A 264 13.99 -16.34 -20.99
CA LEU A 264 13.55 -16.36 -19.59
C LEU A 264 12.06 -16.02 -19.44
N VAL A 265 11.54 -15.20 -20.35
CA VAL A 265 10.11 -14.86 -20.47
C VAL A 265 9.71 -14.88 -21.94
N LYS A 266 8.41 -15.00 -22.23
CA LYS A 266 7.92 -14.91 -23.60
C LYS A 266 7.75 -13.45 -24.02
N ALA A 267 7.79 -13.18 -25.32
CA ALA A 267 7.57 -11.83 -25.84
C ALA A 267 6.17 -11.30 -25.46
N GLU A 268 5.15 -12.15 -25.44
CA GLU A 268 3.78 -11.78 -25.07
C GLU A 268 3.66 -11.42 -23.59
N ASP A 269 4.56 -11.91 -22.72
CA ASP A 269 4.55 -11.56 -21.30
C ASP A 269 4.89 -10.07 -21.08
N LEU A 270 5.58 -9.44 -22.03
CA LEU A 270 5.86 -8.00 -21.98
C LEU A 270 4.59 -7.16 -22.23
N GLU A 271 3.55 -7.72 -22.86
CA GLU A 271 2.26 -7.04 -23.05
C GLU A 271 1.50 -6.84 -21.73
N LEU A 272 1.90 -7.53 -20.66
CA LEU A 272 1.39 -7.30 -19.31
C LEU A 272 1.76 -5.90 -18.79
N ILE A 273 2.80 -5.28 -19.33
CA ILE A 273 3.40 -4.03 -18.85
C ILE A 273 3.01 -2.87 -19.77
N GLN A 274 2.56 -1.77 -19.16
CA GLN A 274 2.32 -0.51 -19.85
C GLN A 274 3.21 0.58 -19.26
N PHE A 275 3.96 1.28 -20.11
CA PHE A 275 4.78 2.42 -19.69
C PHE A 275 4.02 3.72 -19.90
N VAL A 276 4.10 4.62 -18.90
CA VAL A 276 3.48 5.95 -18.93
C VAL A 276 4.44 6.98 -18.36
N ASP A 277 4.30 8.23 -18.78
CA ASP A 277 5.18 9.33 -18.34
C ASP A 277 4.42 10.46 -17.61
N THR A 278 3.08 10.42 -17.60
CA THR A 278 2.23 11.38 -16.88
C THR A 278 1.13 10.70 -16.05
N PRO A 279 0.62 11.36 -14.99
CA PRO A 279 -0.49 10.83 -14.18
C PRO A 279 -1.75 10.58 -15.00
N GLU A 280 -2.04 11.43 -15.98
CA GLU A 280 -3.21 11.34 -16.85
C GLU A 280 -3.11 10.12 -17.76
N GLN A 281 -1.93 9.83 -18.30
CA GLN A 281 -1.69 8.60 -19.07
C GLN A 281 -1.88 7.35 -18.22
N ALA A 282 -1.38 7.36 -16.98
CA ALA A 282 -1.57 6.27 -16.03
C ALA A 282 -3.06 6.03 -15.74
N TRP A 283 -3.82 7.10 -15.53
CA TRP A 283 -5.27 7.00 -15.33
C TRP A 283 -5.99 6.51 -16.59
N GLN A 284 -5.64 7.06 -17.75
CA GLN A 284 -6.23 6.69 -19.03
C GLN A 284 -6.04 5.21 -19.36
N ALA A 285 -4.86 4.64 -19.08
CA ALA A 285 -4.60 3.22 -19.24
C ALA A 285 -5.58 2.33 -18.44
N ILE A 286 -5.94 2.75 -17.23
CA ILE A 286 -6.94 2.05 -16.40
C ILE A 286 -8.34 2.25 -17.00
N CYS A 287 -8.69 3.47 -17.41
CA CYS A 287 -9.97 3.75 -18.06
C CYS A 287 -10.17 2.90 -19.32
N ASP A 288 -9.17 2.81 -20.19
CA ASP A 288 -9.23 2.04 -21.43
C ASP A 288 -9.42 0.55 -21.16
N CYS A 289 -8.72 0.01 -20.16
CA CYS A 289 -8.81 -1.40 -19.78
C CYS A 289 -10.23 -1.78 -19.29
N TYR A 290 -10.89 -0.89 -18.55
CA TYR A 290 -12.22 -1.15 -17.97
C TYR A 290 -13.37 -0.42 -18.68
N GLN A 291 -13.09 0.28 -19.78
CA GLN A 291 -14.04 1.11 -20.51
C GLN A 291 -14.77 2.13 -19.62
N LEU A 292 -14.02 2.74 -18.69
CA LEU A 292 -14.55 3.80 -17.83
C LEU A 292 -14.72 5.06 -18.68
N GLY A 293 -15.96 5.51 -18.87
CA GLY A 293 -16.24 6.72 -19.66
C GLY A 293 -15.48 7.93 -19.11
N GLN A 294 -14.92 8.75 -19.99
CA GLN A 294 -14.31 10.02 -19.60
C GLN A 294 -15.42 10.98 -19.14
N SER A 295 -15.48 11.27 -17.84
CA SER A 295 -16.15 12.49 -17.39
C SER A 295 -15.29 13.67 -17.85
N LEU A 296 -15.74 14.32 -18.92
CA LEU A 296 -15.23 15.61 -19.42
C LEU A 296 -15.48 16.74 -18.42
#